data_AF-A0A4S8M1G1-F1
#
_entry.id   AF-A0A4S8M1G1-F1
#
_cell.length_a   1.000
_cell.length_b   1.000
_cell.length_c   1.000
_cell.angle_alpha   90.00
_cell.angle_beta   90.00
_cell.angle_gamma   90.00
#
_symmetry.space_group_name_H-M   'P 1'
#
loop_
_entity.id
_entity.type
_entity.pdbx_description
1 polymer ?
#
loop_
_entity_poly.entity_id
_entity_poly.type
_entity_poly.pdbx_seq_one_letter_code
_entity_poly.pdbx_strand_id
1 'polypeptide(L)'
;MWFILAMVLYPEVQKRAQGELDGVVGQSRLPSFTDAKHLPYIQAILKEVLRWRPAVPFGLPHTINEDDYYNGYCIPKGSLCIANSWSINHDPSIYSSDADEFRPERHLDTNSNLKDESSDGHFSYGFGQRICVGRHVANNTLYISMATILWAMFLEPQKDVKGNPIKPEVDGEEWNGIVMWVLTQYLPLTSERVLV
;
A
#
# COMPACT_ATOMS: atom_id res chain seq x y z
N MET A 1 3.58 6.89 -3.06
CA MET A 1 4.95 6.82 -2.49
C MET A 1 5.34 5.39 -2.16
N TRP A 2 4.53 4.65 -1.39
CA TRP A 2 4.80 3.25 -1.01
C TRP A 2 5.08 2.28 -2.17
N PHE A 3 4.40 2.44 -3.29
CA PHE A 3 4.68 1.64 -4.49
C PHE A 3 6.12 1.76 -4.98
N ILE A 4 6.67 2.97 -5.06
CA ILE A 4 8.05 3.19 -5.52
C ILE A 4 9.03 2.52 -4.56
N LEU A 5 8.81 2.69 -3.25
CA LEU A 5 9.59 2.03 -2.22
C LEU A 5 9.56 0.51 -2.39
N ALA A 6 8.37 -0.08 -2.56
CA ALA A 6 8.22 -1.51 -2.76
C ALA A 6 8.97 -2.00 -4.02
N MET A 7 8.88 -1.28 -5.14
CA MET A 7 9.60 -1.69 -6.37
C MET A 7 11.12 -1.63 -6.23
N VAL A 8 11.64 -0.70 -5.41
CA VAL A 8 13.08 -0.58 -5.10
C VAL A 8 13.54 -1.69 -4.16
N LEU A 9 12.73 -2.05 -3.16
CA LEU A 9 13.06 -3.08 -2.16
C LEU A 9 12.91 -4.51 -2.70
N TYR A 10 11.93 -4.72 -3.59
CA TYR A 10 11.53 -6.01 -4.13
C TYR A 10 11.73 -6.04 -5.66
N PRO A 11 12.98 -6.00 -6.15
CA PRO A 11 13.28 -5.91 -7.59
C PRO A 11 12.78 -7.14 -8.37
N GLU A 12 12.63 -8.30 -7.74
CA GLU A 12 12.03 -9.50 -8.32
C GLU A 12 10.53 -9.31 -8.63
N VAL A 13 9.79 -8.63 -7.74
CA VAL A 13 8.40 -8.26 -8.00
C VAL A 13 8.33 -7.31 -9.20
N GLN A 14 9.19 -6.30 -9.22
CA GLN A 14 9.25 -5.34 -10.32
C GLN A 14 9.54 -6.03 -11.66
N LYS A 15 10.54 -6.92 -11.72
CA LYS A 15 10.89 -7.67 -12.93
C LYS A 15 9.76 -8.57 -13.43
N ARG A 16 9.07 -9.25 -12.53
CA ARG A 16 7.92 -10.10 -12.88
C ARG A 16 6.78 -9.26 -13.48
N ALA A 17 6.51 -8.10 -12.88
CA ALA A 17 5.48 -7.17 -13.36
C ALA A 17 5.80 -6.61 -14.75
N GLN A 18 7.06 -6.26 -15.00
CA GLN A 18 7.51 -5.84 -16.32
C GLN A 18 7.39 -6.95 -17.37
N GLY A 19 7.72 -8.20 -17.02
CA GLY A 19 7.51 -9.34 -17.91
C GLY A 19 6.03 -9.56 -18.29
N GLU A 20 5.10 -9.34 -17.36
CA GLU A 20 3.65 -9.38 -17.64
C GLU A 20 3.25 -8.25 -18.60
N LEU A 21 3.71 -7.02 -18.34
CA LEU A 21 3.45 -5.86 -19.19
C LEU A 21 4.02 -6.03 -20.61
N ASP A 22 5.24 -6.55 -20.74
CA ASP A 22 5.88 -6.81 -22.02
C ASP A 22 5.07 -7.81 -22.86
N GLY A 23 4.51 -8.84 -22.23
CA GLY A 23 3.69 -9.85 -22.90
C GLY A 23 2.31 -9.35 -23.35
N VAL A 24 1.70 -8.44 -22.62
CA VAL A 24 0.31 -7.98 -22.85
C VAL A 24 0.25 -6.66 -23.62
N VAL A 25 1.09 -5.70 -23.24
CA VAL A 25 1.10 -4.34 -23.78
C VAL A 25 2.17 -4.20 -24.86
N GLY A 26 3.35 -4.80 -24.64
CA GLY A 26 4.53 -4.62 -25.49
C GLY A 26 5.04 -3.18 -25.48
N GLN A 27 5.93 -2.83 -26.41
CA GLN A 27 6.61 -1.51 -26.42
C GLN A 27 5.98 -0.47 -27.36
N SER A 28 4.93 -0.82 -28.10
CA SER A 28 4.37 0.04 -29.16
C SER A 28 3.32 1.05 -28.67
N ARG A 29 2.83 0.88 -27.44
CA ARG A 29 1.78 1.73 -26.86
C ARG A 29 1.89 1.75 -25.34
N LEU A 30 1.26 2.75 -24.72
CA LEU A 30 1.11 2.82 -23.28
C LEU A 30 0.06 1.79 -22.77
N PRO A 31 0.18 1.34 -21.50
CA PRO A 31 -0.87 0.59 -20.82
C PRO A 31 -2.19 1.37 -20.75
N SER A 32 -3.30 0.66 -20.69
CA SER A 32 -4.65 1.22 -20.64
C SER A 32 -5.56 0.43 -19.71
N PHE A 33 -6.76 0.95 -19.43
CA PHE A 33 -7.75 0.25 -18.62
C PHE A 33 -8.28 -1.04 -19.27
N THR A 34 -8.23 -1.16 -20.59
CA THR A 34 -8.68 -2.39 -21.28
C THR A 34 -7.73 -3.56 -21.07
N ASP A 35 -6.49 -3.29 -20.63
CA ASP A 35 -5.48 -4.31 -20.37
C ASP A 35 -5.66 -4.97 -19.00
N ALA A 36 -6.43 -4.36 -18.08
CA ALA A 36 -6.46 -4.74 -16.67
C ALA A 36 -6.76 -6.23 -16.47
N LYS A 37 -7.74 -6.77 -17.18
CA LYS A 37 -8.14 -8.19 -17.10
C LYS A 37 -7.04 -9.18 -17.50
N HIS A 38 -6.00 -8.73 -18.21
CA HIS A 38 -4.86 -9.53 -18.62
C HIS A 38 -3.58 -9.20 -17.82
N LEU A 39 -3.66 -8.27 -16.87
CA LEU A 39 -2.56 -7.87 -16.00
C LEU A 39 -2.87 -8.20 -14.52
N PRO A 40 -3.13 -9.48 -14.18
CA PRO A 40 -3.49 -9.87 -12.82
C PRO A 40 -2.36 -9.57 -11.81
N TYR A 41 -1.09 -9.66 -12.21
CA TYR A 41 0.01 -9.38 -11.29
C TYR A 41 0.15 -7.89 -10.96
N ILE A 42 -0.09 -6.99 -11.93
CA ILE A 42 -0.16 -5.54 -11.66
C ILE A 42 -1.28 -5.22 -10.67
N GLN A 43 -2.45 -5.84 -10.83
CA GLN A 43 -3.56 -5.66 -9.89
C GLN A 43 -3.25 -6.25 -8.50
N ALA A 44 -2.52 -7.36 -8.45
CA ALA A 44 -2.08 -7.96 -7.20
C ALA A 44 -1.07 -7.04 -6.46
N ILE A 45 -0.17 -6.39 -7.19
CA ILE A 45 0.74 -5.37 -6.65
C ILE A 45 -0.04 -4.20 -6.06
N LEU A 46 -1.08 -3.71 -6.75
CA LEU A 46 -1.92 -2.63 -6.24
C LEU A 46 -2.55 -3.01 -4.90
N LYS A 47 -3.20 -4.18 -4.83
CA LYS A 47 -3.84 -4.67 -3.60
C LYS A 47 -2.83 -4.80 -2.47
N GLU A 48 -1.66 -5.38 -2.76
CA GLU A 48 -0.63 -5.61 -1.76
C GLU A 48 0.00 -4.30 -1.27
N VAL A 49 0.19 -3.29 -2.14
CA VAL A 49 0.69 -1.96 -1.71
C VAL A 49 -0.29 -1.33 -0.73
N LEU A 50 -1.60 -1.40 -1.01
CA LEU A 50 -2.62 -0.84 -0.13
C LEU A 50 -2.71 -1.60 1.19
N ARG A 51 -2.55 -2.93 1.17
CA ARG A 51 -2.52 -3.77 2.37
C ARG A 51 -1.28 -3.47 3.23
N TRP A 52 -0.10 -3.57 2.63
CA TRP A 52 1.20 -3.48 3.29
C TRP A 52 1.46 -2.09 3.86
N ARG A 53 1.13 -1.03 3.11
CA ARG A 53 1.32 0.36 3.56
C ARG A 53 0.09 1.21 3.25
N PRO A 54 -0.99 1.09 4.05
CA PRO A 54 -2.19 1.91 3.87
C PRO A 54 -1.86 3.39 4.08
N ALA A 55 -2.45 4.26 3.24
CA ALA A 55 -2.26 5.71 3.35
C ALA A 55 -2.86 6.29 4.65
N VAL A 56 -3.89 5.64 5.20
CA VAL A 56 -4.59 6.06 6.43
C VAL A 56 -4.69 4.86 7.39
N PRO A 57 -3.59 4.50 8.08
CA PRO A 57 -3.50 3.26 8.86
C PRO A 57 -4.48 3.18 10.05
N PHE A 58 -4.91 4.32 10.59
CA PHE A 58 -5.91 4.39 11.67
C PHE A 58 -7.33 4.74 11.18
N GLY A 59 -7.56 4.74 9.88
CA GLY A 59 -8.83 5.18 9.29
C GLY A 59 -9.18 6.61 9.68
N LEU A 60 -10.45 6.98 9.47
CA LEU A 60 -11.00 8.23 9.98
C LEU A 60 -11.73 7.95 11.30
N PRO A 61 -11.51 8.75 12.37
CA PRO A 61 -12.21 8.55 13.63
C PRO A 61 -13.73 8.63 13.47
N HIS A 62 -14.43 7.70 14.10
CA HIS A 62 -15.88 7.67 14.21
C HIS A 62 -16.32 8.01 15.63
N THR A 63 -17.59 8.38 15.78
CA THR A 63 -18.20 8.59 17.09
C THR A 63 -19.43 7.72 17.22
N ILE A 64 -19.59 7.11 18.39
CA ILE A 64 -20.72 6.26 18.72
C ILE A 64 -21.95 7.12 19.08
N ASN A 65 -23.11 6.84 18.47
CA ASN A 65 -24.31 7.69 18.58
C ASN A 65 -25.23 7.32 19.76
N GLU A 66 -25.05 6.13 20.32
CA GLU A 66 -25.80 5.55 21.44
C GLU A 66 -24.93 4.52 22.15
N ASP A 67 -25.20 4.22 23.42
CA ASP A 67 -24.40 3.22 24.16
C ASP A 67 -24.41 1.87 23.44
N ASP A 68 -23.23 1.28 23.27
CA ASP A 68 -23.05 0.00 22.58
C ASP A 68 -22.24 -0.99 23.45
N TYR A 69 -22.32 -2.27 23.14
CA TYR A 69 -21.62 -3.32 23.87
C TYR A 69 -20.84 -4.23 22.92
N TYR A 70 -19.52 -4.29 23.10
CA TYR A 70 -18.63 -5.15 22.31
C TYR A 70 -17.78 -6.03 23.22
N ASN A 71 -17.81 -7.35 23.01
CA ASN A 71 -17.06 -8.33 23.81
C ASN A 71 -17.23 -8.17 25.33
N GLY A 72 -18.43 -7.79 25.78
CA GLY A 72 -18.74 -7.58 27.20
C GLY A 72 -18.36 -6.19 27.75
N TYR A 73 -17.76 -5.32 26.94
CA TYR A 73 -17.42 -3.95 27.31
C TYR A 73 -18.50 -2.97 26.85
N CYS A 74 -18.91 -2.07 27.74
CA CYS A 74 -19.76 -0.92 27.38
C CYS A 74 -18.91 0.15 26.69
N ILE A 75 -19.37 0.62 25.54
CA ILE A 75 -18.83 1.73 24.77
C ILE A 75 -19.87 2.87 24.86
N PRO A 76 -19.66 3.86 25.74
CA PRO A 76 -20.64 4.92 25.93
C PRO A 76 -20.86 5.76 24.68
N LYS A 77 -22.07 6.30 24.53
CA LYS A 77 -22.40 7.32 23.55
C LYS A 77 -21.39 8.47 23.60
N GLY A 78 -20.96 8.91 22.42
CA GLY A 78 -19.96 9.97 22.26
C GLY A 78 -18.51 9.46 22.29
N SER A 79 -18.27 8.17 22.53
CA SER A 79 -16.93 7.60 22.46
C SER A 79 -16.35 7.69 21.05
N LEU A 80 -15.06 7.99 20.96
CA LEU A 80 -14.29 7.95 19.73
C LEU A 80 -13.89 6.51 19.41
N CYS A 81 -14.21 6.05 18.21
CA CYS A 81 -13.80 4.75 17.70
C CYS A 81 -12.84 4.93 16.52
N ILE A 82 -11.63 4.42 16.66
CA ILE A 82 -10.58 4.47 15.64
C ILE A 82 -10.34 3.06 15.13
N ALA A 83 -10.55 2.84 13.84
CA ALA A 83 -10.32 1.54 13.21
C ALA A 83 -8.85 1.40 12.82
N ASN A 84 -8.10 0.57 13.54
CA ASN A 84 -6.70 0.30 13.24
C ASN A 84 -6.56 -0.63 12.01
N SER A 85 -6.75 -0.08 10.82
CA SER A 85 -6.61 -0.79 9.55
C SER A 85 -5.20 -1.35 9.33
N TRP A 86 -4.16 -0.69 9.88
CA TRP A 86 -2.79 -1.22 9.85
C TRP A 86 -2.70 -2.57 10.54
N SER A 87 -3.14 -2.65 11.80
CA SER A 87 -3.11 -3.91 12.55
C SER A 87 -3.96 -4.99 11.91
N ILE A 88 -5.14 -4.64 11.36
CA ILE A 88 -5.96 -5.61 10.63
C ILE A 88 -5.23 -6.12 9.38
N ASN A 89 -4.64 -5.21 8.60
CA ASN A 89 -3.87 -5.57 7.39
C ASN A 89 -2.60 -6.39 7.66
N HIS A 90 -2.12 -6.42 8.91
CA HIS A 90 -0.95 -7.17 9.35
C HIS A 90 -1.31 -8.34 10.28
N ASP A 91 -2.60 -8.66 10.43
CA ASP A 91 -3.04 -9.78 11.27
C ASP A 91 -2.63 -11.12 10.63
N PRO A 92 -1.77 -11.93 11.27
CA PRO A 92 -1.32 -13.20 10.72
C PRO A 92 -2.44 -14.24 10.58
N SER A 93 -3.55 -14.09 11.31
CA SER A 93 -4.72 -14.95 11.17
C SER A 93 -5.49 -14.70 9.87
N ILE A 94 -5.34 -13.50 9.29
CA ILE A 94 -5.95 -13.10 8.02
C ILE A 94 -4.96 -13.28 6.87
N TYR A 95 -3.71 -12.84 7.04
CA TYR A 95 -2.71 -12.74 5.97
C TYR A 95 -1.56 -13.74 6.04
N SER A 96 -1.69 -14.75 6.92
CA SER A 96 -0.67 -15.76 7.22
C SER A 96 0.55 -15.21 7.97
N SER A 97 1.48 -16.08 8.35
CA SER A 97 2.65 -15.73 9.19
C SER A 97 3.59 -14.69 8.59
N ASP A 98 3.48 -14.41 7.29
CA ASP A 98 4.27 -13.42 6.57
C ASP A 98 3.49 -12.11 6.31
N ALA A 99 2.52 -11.78 7.17
CA ALA A 99 1.69 -10.59 7.01
C ALA A 99 2.50 -9.28 6.88
N ASP A 100 3.70 -9.21 7.45
CA ASP A 100 4.60 -8.05 7.35
C ASP A 100 5.36 -7.97 6.01
N GLU A 101 5.41 -9.07 5.25
CA GLU A 101 6.12 -9.13 3.97
C GLU A 101 5.27 -8.58 2.84
N PHE A 102 5.92 -7.83 1.93
CA PHE A 102 5.31 -7.42 0.68
C PHE A 102 5.34 -8.58 -0.33
N ARG A 103 4.20 -9.25 -0.52
CA ARG A 103 4.08 -10.41 -1.42
C ARG A 103 2.80 -10.36 -2.25
N PRO A 104 2.83 -9.77 -3.45
CA PRO A 104 1.67 -9.68 -4.34
C PRO A 104 1.00 -11.02 -4.65
N GLU A 105 1.75 -12.11 -4.67
CA GLU A 105 1.26 -13.48 -4.90
C GLU A 105 0.14 -13.89 -3.93
N ARG A 106 0.04 -13.25 -2.77
CA ARG A 106 -1.05 -13.47 -1.81
C ARG A 106 -2.43 -13.20 -2.41
N HIS A 107 -2.52 -12.32 -3.40
CA HIS A 107 -3.76 -11.98 -4.09
C HIS A 107 -3.99 -12.81 -5.36
N LEU A 108 -3.13 -13.79 -5.65
CA LEU A 108 -3.25 -14.67 -6.81
C LEU A 108 -3.68 -16.09 -6.43
N ASP A 109 -4.45 -16.72 -7.31
CA ASP A 109 -4.76 -18.14 -7.23
C ASP A 109 -3.60 -19.02 -7.77
N THR A 110 -3.77 -20.34 -7.75
CA THR A 110 -2.76 -21.30 -8.24
C THR A 110 -2.51 -21.19 -9.75
N ASN A 111 -3.41 -20.55 -10.50
CA ASN A 111 -3.30 -20.32 -11.93
C ASN A 111 -2.75 -18.92 -12.27
N SER A 112 -2.28 -18.16 -11.26
CA SER A 112 -1.82 -16.77 -11.40
C SER A 112 -2.90 -15.77 -11.84
N ASN A 113 -4.18 -16.11 -11.65
CA ASN A 113 -5.26 -15.14 -11.78
C ASN A 113 -5.47 -14.43 -10.45
N LEU A 114 -6.08 -13.25 -10.47
CA LEU A 114 -6.55 -12.62 -9.23
C LEU A 114 -7.58 -13.53 -8.55
N LYS A 115 -7.44 -13.68 -7.24
CA LYS A 115 -8.45 -14.36 -6.43
C LYS A 115 -9.79 -13.63 -6.56
N ASP A 116 -10.85 -14.41 -6.77
CA ASP A 116 -12.23 -13.93 -6.73
C ASP A 116 -12.64 -13.73 -5.27
N GLU A 117 -12.27 -12.58 -4.72
CA GLU A 117 -12.61 -12.17 -3.37
C GLU A 117 -13.74 -11.14 -3.42
N SER A 118 -14.76 -11.33 -2.60
CA SER A 118 -15.88 -10.37 -2.48
C SER A 118 -15.46 -9.01 -1.90
N SER A 119 -14.22 -8.88 -1.44
CA SER A 119 -13.65 -7.68 -0.84
C SER A 119 -12.43 -7.19 -1.63
N ASP A 120 -11.96 -5.98 -1.31
CA ASP A 120 -10.77 -5.39 -1.92
C ASP A 120 -9.48 -6.20 -1.58
N GLY A 121 -9.53 -7.15 -0.64
CA GLY A 121 -8.39 -7.93 -0.16
C GLY A 121 -7.52 -7.20 0.87
N HIS A 122 -7.96 -6.01 1.30
CA HIS A 122 -7.33 -5.16 2.32
C HIS A 122 -8.38 -4.23 2.97
N PHE A 123 -8.05 -3.63 4.11
CA PHE A 123 -8.96 -2.77 4.90
C PHE A 123 -8.67 -1.27 4.79
N SER A 124 -7.80 -0.88 3.86
CA SER A 124 -7.27 0.49 3.72
C SER A 124 -8.29 1.53 3.26
N TYR A 125 -9.45 1.09 2.74
CA TYR A 125 -10.58 1.96 2.41
C TYR A 125 -11.65 2.02 3.51
N GLY A 126 -11.41 1.34 4.63
CA GLY A 126 -12.41 1.16 5.69
C GLY A 126 -13.49 0.14 5.30
N PHE A 127 -14.59 0.14 6.06
CA PHE A 127 -15.66 -0.84 5.95
C PHE A 127 -17.00 -0.25 6.45
N GLY A 128 -18.09 -0.95 6.17
CA GLY A 128 -19.43 -0.54 6.57
C GLY A 128 -19.94 0.70 5.84
N GLN A 129 -20.83 1.46 6.50
CA GLN A 129 -21.55 2.59 5.89
C GLN A 129 -20.64 3.78 5.50
N ARG A 130 -19.43 3.85 6.07
CA ARG A 130 -18.47 4.95 5.85
C ARG A 130 -17.24 4.50 5.07
N ILE A 131 -17.35 3.40 4.34
CA ILE A 131 -16.32 2.96 3.40
C ILE A 131 -16.02 4.07 2.37
N CYS A 132 -14.76 4.18 1.96
CA CYS A 132 -14.30 5.22 1.05
C CYS A 132 -15.08 5.20 -0.27
N VAL A 133 -15.89 6.23 -0.50
CA VAL A 133 -16.66 6.41 -1.75
C VAL A 133 -15.75 6.59 -2.97
N GLY A 134 -14.50 7.06 -2.76
CA GLY A 134 -13.50 7.28 -3.80
C GLY A 134 -12.69 6.05 -4.18
N ARG A 135 -12.88 4.88 -3.53
CA ARG A 135 -12.03 3.69 -3.72
C ARG A 135 -11.90 3.25 -5.18
N HIS A 136 -12.97 3.35 -5.97
CA HIS A 136 -12.96 2.94 -7.37
C HIS A 136 -12.11 3.85 -8.24
N VAL A 137 -12.19 5.17 -8.00
CA VAL A 137 -11.34 6.16 -8.68
C VAL A 137 -9.89 6.00 -8.24
N ALA A 138 -9.65 5.78 -6.95
CA ALA A 138 -8.32 5.52 -6.41
C ALA A 138 -7.69 4.27 -7.03
N ASN A 139 -8.40 3.14 -7.04
CA ASN A 139 -7.91 1.88 -7.64
C ASN A 139 -7.57 2.08 -9.13
N ASN A 140 -8.45 2.71 -9.91
CA ASN A 140 -8.16 2.97 -11.33
C ASN A 140 -6.93 3.86 -11.52
N THR A 141 -6.81 4.91 -10.71
CA THR A 141 -5.69 5.87 -10.78
C THR A 141 -4.37 5.20 -10.39
N LEU A 142 -4.38 4.41 -9.32
CA LEU A 142 -3.22 3.65 -8.86
C LEU A 142 -2.82 2.61 -9.89
N TYR A 143 -3.79 1.84 -10.41
CA TYR A 143 -3.55 0.83 -11.44
C TYR A 143 -2.86 1.42 -12.66
N ILE A 144 -3.44 2.47 -13.27
CA ILE A 144 -2.88 3.02 -14.50
C ILE A 144 -1.52 3.67 -14.27
N SER A 145 -1.33 4.29 -13.10
CA SER A 145 -0.06 4.92 -12.72
C SER A 145 1.03 3.87 -12.50
N MET A 146 0.75 2.81 -11.74
CA MET A 146 1.69 1.71 -11.48
C MET A 146 2.06 0.99 -12.78
N ALA A 147 1.07 0.65 -13.61
CA ALA A 147 1.29 0.01 -14.91
C ALA A 147 2.18 0.88 -15.82
N THR A 148 1.88 2.18 -15.90
CA THR A 148 2.64 3.12 -16.75
C THR A 148 4.08 3.30 -16.25
N ILE A 149 4.29 3.43 -14.94
CA ILE A 149 5.64 3.54 -14.36
C ILE A 149 6.47 2.30 -14.69
N LEU A 150 5.92 1.10 -14.43
CA LEU A 150 6.63 -0.15 -14.68
C LEU A 150 6.91 -0.39 -16.16
N TRP A 151 5.98 -0.01 -17.03
CA TRP A 151 6.16 -0.07 -18.47
C TRP A 151 7.25 0.89 -18.96
N ALA A 152 7.33 2.09 -18.39
CA ALA A 152 8.22 3.14 -18.87
C ALA A 152 9.65 3.02 -18.36
N MET A 153 9.86 2.49 -17.14
CA MET A 153 11.17 2.54 -16.48
C MET A 153 11.37 1.44 -15.44
N PHE A 154 12.65 1.21 -15.12
CA PHE A 154 13.07 0.38 -14.00
C PHE A 154 13.52 1.27 -12.83
N LEU A 155 12.95 1.05 -11.65
CA LEU A 155 13.21 1.78 -10.42
C LEU A 155 14.37 1.12 -9.66
N GLU A 156 15.44 1.88 -9.45
CA GLU A 156 16.63 1.47 -8.72
C GLU A 156 16.84 2.34 -7.47
N PRO A 157 17.48 1.81 -6.41
CA PRO A 157 17.90 2.62 -5.27
C PRO A 157 18.92 3.68 -5.70
N GLN A 158 18.94 4.80 -4.98
CA GLN A 158 20.00 5.80 -5.11
C GLN A 158 21.36 5.16 -4.85
N LYS A 159 22.40 5.58 -5.56
CA LYS A 159 23.77 5.12 -5.34
C LYS A 159 24.56 6.13 -4.52
N ASP A 160 25.42 5.66 -3.62
CA ASP A 160 26.35 6.49 -2.87
C ASP A 160 27.49 7.03 -3.76
N VAL A 161 28.37 7.84 -3.19
CA VAL A 161 29.55 8.38 -3.90
C VAL A 161 30.52 7.32 -4.42
N LYS A 162 30.39 6.07 -3.94
CA LYS A 162 31.19 4.90 -4.34
C LYS A 162 30.44 4.00 -5.34
N GLY A 163 29.21 4.36 -5.73
CA GLY A 163 28.38 3.60 -6.65
C GLY A 163 27.58 2.46 -6.01
N ASN A 164 27.61 2.30 -4.68
CA ASN A 164 26.86 1.26 -3.98
C ASN A 164 25.39 1.67 -3.80
N PRO A 165 24.44 0.74 -3.91
CA PRO A 165 23.03 1.03 -3.67
C PRO A 165 22.78 1.38 -2.20
N ILE A 166 22.17 2.54 -1.97
CA ILE A 166 21.64 2.96 -0.68
C ILE A 166 20.25 2.34 -0.55
N LYS A 167 20.13 1.29 0.26
CA LYS A 167 18.84 0.66 0.52
C LYS A 167 17.97 1.59 1.36
N PRO A 168 16.76 1.94 0.90
CA PRO A 168 15.81 2.66 1.73
C PRO A 168 15.47 1.82 2.97
N GLU A 169 15.35 2.46 4.13
CA GLU A 169 14.84 1.80 5.33
C GLU A 169 13.32 1.69 5.25
N VAL A 170 12.80 0.48 5.47
CA VAL A 170 11.35 0.18 5.43
C VAL A 170 10.62 0.89 6.57
N ASP A 171 11.26 0.95 7.73
CA ASP A 171 10.75 1.55 8.96
C ASP A 171 11.54 2.81 9.37
N GLY A 172 12.20 3.47 8.41
CA GLY A 172 12.88 4.76 8.62
C GLY A 172 11.92 5.93 8.95
N GLU A 173 10.72 5.63 9.43
CA GLU A 173 9.69 6.55 9.88
C GLU A 173 9.46 6.32 11.38
N GLU A 174 9.80 7.29 12.22
CA GLU A 174 9.38 7.26 13.62
C GLU A 174 7.88 7.55 13.73
N TRP A 175 7.12 6.51 14.10
CA TRP A 175 5.67 6.56 14.31
C TRP A 175 5.34 7.13 15.70
N ASN A 176 5.16 8.46 15.81
CA ASN A 176 4.63 9.10 17.03
C ASN A 176 3.08 9.16 17.05
N GLY A 177 2.43 8.17 16.44
CA GLY A 177 0.99 7.92 16.56
C GLY A 177 0.04 8.80 15.75
N ILE A 178 0.44 9.99 15.28
CA ILE A 178 -0.46 10.90 14.51
C ILE A 178 0.20 11.56 13.29
N VAL A 179 1.53 11.68 13.22
CA VAL A 179 2.24 12.41 12.14
C VAL A 179 3.31 11.51 11.50
N MET A 180 3.30 11.44 10.17
CA MET A 180 4.34 10.80 9.36
C MET A 180 5.44 11.82 9.08
N TRP A 181 6.64 11.57 9.61
CA TRP A 181 7.85 12.29 9.23
C TRP A 181 8.69 11.38 8.35
N VAL A 182 8.96 11.79 7.11
CA VAL A 182 9.97 11.15 6.27
C VAL A 182 11.33 11.61 6.81
N LEU A 183 12.09 10.70 7.42
CA LEU A 183 13.46 11.02 7.82
C LEU A 183 14.33 11.17 6.56
N THR A 184 14.49 12.40 6.08
CA THR A 184 15.67 12.75 5.28
C THR A 184 16.88 12.74 6.21
N GLN A 185 17.43 11.56 6.52
CA GLN A 185 18.74 11.43 7.14
C GLN A 185 19.86 11.76 6.13
N TYR A 186 19.91 12.99 5.60
CA TYR A 186 21.05 13.47 4.81
C TYR A 186 21.32 14.98 4.91
N LEU A 187 20.84 15.66 5.96
CA LEU A 187 21.29 17.02 6.29
C LEU A 187 21.70 17.07 7.76
N PRO A 188 22.96 17.44 8.09
CA PRO A 188 23.34 17.66 9.47
C PRO A 188 22.47 18.77 10.03
N LEU A 189 21.74 18.46 11.10
CA LEU A 189 20.96 19.40 11.90
C LEU A 189 21.90 20.47 12.46
N THR A 190 22.11 21.56 11.73
CA THR A 190 22.53 22.82 12.34
C THR A 190 21.32 23.37 13.06
N SER A 191 21.41 23.36 14.39
CA SER A 191 20.43 23.94 15.28
C SER A 191 20.23 25.42 14.95
N GLU A 192 19.12 25.78 14.35
CA GLU A 192 18.52 27.10 14.55
C GLU A 192 17.02 27.02 14.25
N ARG A 193 16.25 27.14 15.33
CA ARG A 193 14.79 27.30 15.29
C ARG A 193 14.50 28.65 14.64
N VAL A 194 13.70 28.67 13.58
CA VAL A 194 12.95 29.87 13.20
C VAL A 194 11.49 29.49 13.03
N LEU A 195 10.69 30.04 13.95
CA LEU A 195 9.25 30.15 13.88
C LEU A 195 8.86 31.09 12.73
N VAL A 196 8.08 30.62 11.76
CA VAL A 196 6.90 31.30 11.19
C VAL A 196 5.89 30.25 10.78
#